data_AF-X1QN25-F1
#
_entry.id   AF-X1QN25-F1
#
_cell.length_a   1.000
_cell.length_b   1.000
_cell.length_c   1.000
_cell.angle_alpha   90.00
_cell.angle_beta   90.00
_cell.angle_gamma   90.00
#
_symmetry.space_group_name_H-M   'P 1'
#
loop_
_entity.id
_entity.type
_entity.pdbx_description
1 polymer ?
#
loop_
_entity_poly.entity_id
_entity_poly.type
_entity_poly.pdbx_seq_one_letter_code
_entity_poly.pdbx_strand_id
1 'polypeptide(L)'
;MPDVAPGVYATGYYTDEVTGQQYYYNAPLDQWYYYAAGLLYPLGISWQPSPSPIVNLAVGDTLRFLLSFKFSGPLPIEQTFQAAVGDNKKEGTFGEWWTAKKTWTIHSSDIPVLHSNFYVDLVIPSGREGQDGAAYCKKDQFFIEEGKDSTPYYYDVGHVIEAEGEFTEMKITKFEKVE
;
A
#
# COMPACT_ATOMS: atom_id res chain seq x y z
N MET A 1 21.25 0.57 4.11
CA MET A 1 21.49 -0.01 5.44
C MET A 1 22.31 1.01 6.18
N PRO A 2 21.94 1.40 7.41
CA PRO A 2 22.67 2.45 8.10
C PRO A 2 24.14 2.05 8.19
N ASP A 3 25.04 2.97 7.82
CA ASP A 3 26.49 2.79 7.91
C ASP A 3 26.92 2.95 9.38
N VAL A 4 26.44 2.02 10.21
CA VAL A 4 26.83 1.94 11.61
C VAL A 4 28.02 1.00 11.64
N ALA A 5 29.13 1.45 12.25
CA ALA A 5 30.34 0.64 12.36
C ALA A 5 30.00 -0.77 12.92
N PRO A 6 30.62 -1.85 12.42
CA PRO A 6 30.31 -3.22 12.86
C PRO A 6 30.44 -3.33 14.38
N GLY A 7 29.32 -3.50 15.07
CA GLY A 7 29.24 -3.55 16.52
C GLY A 7 27.96 -4.25 16.98
N VAL A 8 27.93 -4.66 18.25
CA VAL A 8 26.72 -5.22 18.87
C VAL A 8 25.69 -4.10 18.97
N TYR A 9 24.68 -4.11 18.10
CA TYR A 9 23.58 -3.16 18.15
C TYR A 9 22.68 -3.48 19.35
N ALA A 10 22.27 -2.44 20.07
CA ALA A 10 21.25 -2.53 21.11
C ALA A 10 19.88 -2.24 20.50
N THR A 11 18.81 -2.74 21.09
CA THR A 11 17.46 -2.37 20.65
C THR A 11 17.25 -0.86 20.77
N GLY A 12 16.88 -0.19 19.67
CA GLY A 12 16.73 1.25 19.67
C GLY A 12 16.65 1.88 18.28
N TYR A 13 16.47 3.20 18.27
CA TYR A 13 16.49 3.99 17.04
C TYR A 13 17.92 4.42 16.69
N TYR A 14 18.25 4.28 15.42
CA TYR A 14 19.52 4.69 14.82
C TYR A 14 19.22 5.59 13.63
N THR A 15 19.93 6.70 13.50
CA THR A 15 19.80 7.60 12.36
C THR A 15 20.98 7.37 11.42
N ASP A 16 20.69 7.15 10.15
CA ASP A 16 21.71 7.14 9.11
C ASP A 16 22.19 8.59 8.87
N GLU A 17 23.48 8.84 9.09
CA GLU A 17 24.07 10.18 9.00
C GLU A 17 24.13 10.71 7.56
N VAL A 18 24.10 9.84 6.55
CA VAL A 18 24.15 10.21 5.13
C VAL A 18 22.76 10.61 4.63
N THR A 19 21.75 9.82 4.97
CA THR A 19 20.38 9.99 4.45
C THR A 19 19.45 10.74 5.40
N GLY A 20 19.82 10.86 6.68
CA GLY A 20 18.95 11.36 7.74
C GLY A 20 17.79 10.41 8.09
N GLN A 21 17.75 9.22 7.49
CA GLN A 21 16.67 8.25 7.68
C GLN A 21 16.78 7.60 9.06
N GLN A 22 15.65 7.52 9.76
CA GLN A 22 15.56 6.79 11.02
C GLN A 22 15.25 5.31 10.78
N TYR A 23 16.04 4.47 11.42
CA TYR A 23 15.90 3.02 11.49
C TYR A 23 15.68 2.60 12.95
N TYR A 24 14.99 1.49 13.15
CA TYR A 24 14.86 0.84 14.45
C TYR A 24 15.51 -0.54 14.37
N TYR A 25 16.41 -0.85 15.28
CA TYR A 25 16.97 -2.19 15.41
C TYR A 25 16.33 -2.91 16.59
N ASN A 26 15.97 -4.17 16.39
CA ASN A 26 15.47 -5.07 17.42
C ASN A 26 16.49 -6.16 17.68
N ALA A 27 17.26 -6.04 18.78
CA ALA A 27 18.34 -6.98 19.10
C ALA A 27 17.86 -8.42 19.36
N PRO A 28 16.76 -8.68 20.09
CA PRO A 28 16.19 -10.03 20.20
C PRO A 28 15.83 -10.71 18.88
N LEU A 29 15.48 -9.94 17.85
CA LEU A 29 15.11 -10.45 16.53
C LEU A 29 16.23 -10.36 15.50
N ASP A 30 17.37 -9.74 15.85
CA ASP A 30 18.47 -9.40 14.94
C ASP A 30 17.97 -8.76 13.64
N GLN A 31 17.01 -7.84 13.76
CA GLN A 31 16.26 -7.29 12.62
C GLN A 31 16.25 -5.78 12.63
N TRP A 32 16.61 -5.20 11.49
CA TRP A 32 16.48 -3.79 11.20
C TRP A 32 15.10 -3.48 10.63
N TYR A 33 14.55 -2.34 11.03
CA TYR A 33 13.30 -1.77 10.56
C TYR A 33 13.52 -0.32 10.12
N TYR A 34 12.73 0.15 9.16
CA TYR A 34 12.61 1.56 8.83
C TYR A 34 11.20 2.05 9.15
N TYR A 35 11.06 3.34 9.41
CA TYR A 35 9.77 3.96 9.69
C TYR A 35 9.15 4.51 8.40
N ALA A 36 7.93 4.07 8.09
CA ALA A 36 7.11 4.63 7.02
C ALA A 36 5.64 4.55 7.41
N ALA A 37 4.83 5.50 6.95
CA ALA A 37 3.37 5.40 7.10
C ALA A 37 2.88 5.21 8.55
N GLY A 38 3.60 5.76 9.54
CA GLY A 38 3.28 5.58 10.96
C GLY A 38 3.81 4.30 11.61
N LEU A 39 4.46 3.40 10.86
CA LEU A 39 4.77 2.03 11.29
C LEU A 39 6.23 1.64 11.00
N LEU A 40 6.68 0.59 11.68
CA LEU A 40 8.00 -0.01 11.48
C LEU A 40 7.92 -1.24 10.56
N TYR A 41 8.67 -1.19 9.46
CA TYR A 41 8.77 -2.26 8.47
C TYR A 41 10.17 -2.86 8.46
N PRO A 42 10.33 -4.18 8.31
CA PRO A 42 11.64 -4.80 8.17
C PRO A 42 12.36 -4.18 6.98
N LEU A 43 13.66 -3.96 7.15
CA LEU A 43 14.52 -3.32 6.14
C LEU A 43 14.55 -4.08 4.81
N GLY A 44 14.23 -5.39 4.82
CA GLY A 44 13.99 -6.18 3.62
C GLY A 44 12.60 -5.90 3.06
N ILE A 45 12.50 -4.89 2.20
CA ILE A 45 11.29 -4.62 1.40
C ILE A 45 11.34 -5.51 0.16
N SER A 46 10.33 -6.34 -0.04
CA SER A 46 10.17 -7.07 -1.30
C SER A 46 9.38 -6.21 -2.28
N TRP A 47 10.06 -5.73 -3.33
CA TRP A 47 9.41 -5.15 -4.49
C TRP A 47 9.04 -6.27 -5.46
N GLN A 48 7.78 -6.34 -5.85
CA GLN A 48 7.23 -7.36 -6.72
C GLN A 48 6.47 -6.70 -7.88
N PRO A 49 6.45 -7.31 -9.07
CA PRO A 49 5.54 -6.85 -10.11
C PRO A 49 4.10 -6.97 -9.64
N SER A 50 3.26 -6.01 -10.04
CA SER A 50 1.82 -6.10 -9.82
C SER A 50 1.28 -7.46 -10.32
N PRO A 51 0.42 -8.14 -9.53
CA PRO A 51 -0.23 -9.38 -9.96
C PRO A 51 -1.28 -9.15 -11.06
N SER A 52 -1.57 -7.89 -11.39
CA SER A 52 -2.52 -7.45 -12.39
C SER A 52 -1.85 -6.48 -13.38
N PRO A 53 -2.35 -6.36 -14.63
CA PRO A 53 -1.95 -5.28 -15.52
C PRO A 53 -2.16 -3.91 -14.88
N ILE A 54 -1.34 -2.94 -15.27
CA ILE A 54 -1.51 -1.55 -14.86
C ILE A 54 -2.90 -1.04 -15.25
N VAL A 55 -3.58 -0.38 -14.31
CA VAL A 55 -4.92 0.19 -14.54
C VAL A 55 -4.84 1.71 -14.65
N ASN A 56 -5.61 2.31 -15.56
CA ASN A 56 -5.75 3.77 -15.59
C ASN A 56 -6.64 4.21 -14.43
N LEU A 57 -6.24 5.28 -13.74
CA LEU A 57 -6.88 5.80 -12.54
C LEU A 57 -7.19 7.29 -12.72
N ALA A 58 -8.46 7.63 -12.91
CA ALA A 58 -8.93 9.01 -12.92
C ALA A 58 -9.38 9.45 -11.52
N VAL A 59 -9.45 10.76 -11.30
CA VAL A 59 -10.00 11.33 -10.06
C VAL A 59 -11.44 10.85 -9.86
N GLY A 60 -11.72 10.33 -8.66
CA GLY A 60 -13.03 9.78 -8.30
C GLY A 60 -13.20 8.28 -8.58
N ASP A 61 -12.29 7.66 -9.34
CA ASP A 61 -12.27 6.20 -9.49
C ASP A 61 -12.04 5.52 -8.14
N THR A 62 -12.44 4.25 -8.04
CA THR A 62 -12.16 3.43 -6.85
C THR A 62 -11.20 2.31 -7.21
N LEU A 63 -9.98 2.38 -6.67
CA LEU A 63 -9.04 1.27 -6.70
C LEU A 63 -9.34 0.32 -5.54
N ARG A 64 -9.75 -0.92 -5.86
CA ARG A 64 -10.06 -1.95 -4.87
C ARG A 64 -8.88 -2.89 -4.63
N PHE A 65 -8.43 -2.96 -3.39
CA PHE A 65 -7.43 -3.91 -2.93
C PHE A 65 -8.13 -5.18 -2.44
N LEU A 66 -8.10 -6.24 -3.25
CA LEU A 66 -8.63 -7.55 -2.84
C LEU A 66 -7.61 -8.29 -2.00
N LEU A 67 -8.02 -8.71 -0.80
CA LEU A 67 -7.18 -9.36 0.19
C LEU A 67 -7.61 -10.80 0.40
N SER A 68 -6.62 -11.67 0.58
CA SER A 68 -6.79 -13.03 1.04
C SER A 68 -5.73 -13.35 2.09
N PHE A 69 -6.15 -13.89 3.22
CA PHE A 69 -5.26 -14.22 4.34
C PHE A 69 -5.78 -15.43 5.10
N LYS A 70 -4.90 -16.08 5.87
CA LYS A 70 -5.31 -17.14 6.80
C LYS A 70 -5.36 -16.60 8.22
N PHE A 71 -6.40 -16.96 8.97
CA PHE A 71 -6.53 -16.60 10.38
C PHE A 71 -6.96 -17.81 11.22
N SER A 72 -6.43 -17.89 12.42
CA SER A 72 -6.85 -18.79 13.49
C SER A 72 -6.68 -18.07 14.82
N GLY A 73 -7.68 -18.14 15.67
CA GLY A 73 -7.68 -17.47 16.96
C GLY A 73 -8.88 -17.90 17.80
N PRO A 74 -8.73 -17.93 19.14
CA PRO A 74 -9.78 -18.41 20.04
C PRO A 74 -10.97 -17.46 20.15
N LEU A 75 -10.81 -16.19 19.74
CA LEU A 75 -11.82 -15.15 19.83
C LEU A 75 -11.90 -14.36 18.51
N PRO A 76 -13.09 -13.84 18.15
CA PRO A 76 -13.22 -12.88 17.07
C PRO A 76 -12.36 -11.64 17.35
N ILE A 77 -11.81 -11.05 16.29
CA ILE A 77 -11.03 -9.81 16.37
C ILE A 77 -11.60 -8.77 15.42
N GLU A 78 -11.41 -7.50 15.74
CA GLU A 78 -11.52 -6.41 14.77
C GLU A 78 -10.14 -6.13 14.20
N GLN A 79 -9.99 -6.27 12.90
CA GLN A 79 -8.74 -6.00 12.21
C GLN A 79 -8.94 -4.87 11.21
N THR A 80 -8.18 -3.80 11.39
CA THR A 80 -8.06 -2.71 10.42
C THR A 80 -6.96 -3.03 9.43
N PHE A 81 -7.28 -2.91 8.14
CA PHE A 81 -6.32 -2.95 7.04
C PHE A 81 -6.17 -1.58 6.42
N GLN A 82 -4.94 -1.17 6.12
CA GLN A 82 -4.60 0.04 5.40
C GLN A 82 -4.07 -0.34 4.02
N ALA A 83 -4.72 0.17 2.98
CA ALA A 83 -4.19 0.17 1.62
C ALA A 83 -3.51 1.51 1.34
N ALA A 84 -2.43 1.47 0.56
CA ALA A 84 -1.71 2.66 0.15
C ALA A 84 -1.27 2.58 -1.31
N VAL A 85 -1.32 3.72 -1.99
CA VAL A 85 -0.70 3.98 -3.29
C VAL A 85 0.42 4.99 -3.08
N GLY A 86 1.52 4.84 -3.80
CA GLY A 86 2.72 5.64 -3.60
C GLY A 86 3.73 5.52 -4.73
N ASP A 87 4.96 5.96 -4.45
CA ASP A 87 6.05 6.01 -5.41
C ASP A 87 6.28 4.67 -6.11
N ASN A 88 6.20 4.66 -7.44
CA ASN A 88 6.51 3.49 -8.25
C ASN A 88 8.02 3.27 -8.37
N LYS A 89 8.58 2.52 -7.41
CA LYS A 89 10.01 2.19 -7.34
C LYS A 89 10.20 0.68 -7.45
N LYS A 90 11.46 0.25 -7.57
CA LYS A 90 11.86 -1.16 -7.56
C LYS A 90 12.87 -1.47 -6.45
N GLU A 91 13.21 -0.46 -5.66
CA GLU A 91 14.11 -0.53 -4.51
C GLU A 91 13.90 0.67 -3.59
N GLY A 92 14.44 0.59 -2.38
CA GLY A 92 14.44 1.69 -1.42
C GLY A 92 13.08 1.94 -0.76
N THR A 93 12.89 3.16 -0.25
CA THR A 93 11.73 3.52 0.57
C THR A 93 10.49 3.82 -0.25
N PHE A 94 9.33 3.50 0.33
CA PHE A 94 8.02 3.77 -0.26
C PHE A 94 7.47 5.12 0.22
N GLY A 95 7.35 6.09 -0.69
CA GLY A 95 6.67 7.36 -0.42
C GLY A 95 5.17 7.22 -0.67
N GLU A 96 4.36 7.21 0.38
CA GLU A 96 2.90 7.13 0.24
C GLU A 96 2.32 8.42 -0.32
N TRP A 97 1.40 8.30 -1.27
CA TRP A 97 0.63 9.42 -1.81
C TRP A 97 -0.76 9.45 -1.19
N TRP A 98 -1.43 8.30 -1.22
CA TRP A 98 -2.82 8.15 -0.82
C TRP A 98 -2.99 6.87 -0.01
N THR A 99 -3.87 6.92 0.98
CA THR A 99 -4.12 5.79 1.87
C THR A 99 -5.61 5.68 2.17
N ALA A 100 -6.10 4.45 2.32
CA ALA A 100 -7.43 4.16 2.79
C ALA A 100 -7.39 3.07 3.86
N LYS A 101 -8.31 3.11 4.82
CA LYS A 101 -8.42 2.11 5.88
C LYS A 101 -9.80 1.47 5.89
N LYS A 102 -9.87 0.18 6.21
CA LYS A 102 -11.13 -0.52 6.49
C LYS A 102 -10.96 -1.52 7.60
N THR A 103 -11.90 -1.51 8.54
CA THR A 103 -11.98 -2.44 9.66
C THR A 103 -12.97 -3.55 9.35
N TRP A 104 -12.56 -4.78 9.65
CA TRP A 104 -13.40 -5.96 9.50
C TRP A 104 -13.39 -6.79 10.78
N THR A 105 -14.53 -7.37 11.11
CA THR A 105 -14.60 -8.43 12.11
C THR A 105 -14.17 -9.76 11.48
N ILE A 106 -13.14 -10.38 12.03
CA ILE A 106 -12.67 -11.71 11.63
C ILE A 106 -13.08 -12.68 12.74
N HIS A 107 -13.90 -13.67 12.39
CA HIS A 107 -14.42 -14.63 13.36
C HIS A 107 -13.34 -15.62 13.83
N SER A 108 -13.51 -16.14 15.05
CA SER A 108 -12.63 -17.15 15.63
C SER A 108 -12.60 -18.43 14.80
N SER A 109 -11.45 -19.10 14.84
CA SER A 109 -11.29 -20.44 14.28
C SER A 109 -10.14 -21.15 14.97
N ASP A 110 -10.34 -22.44 15.28
CA ASP A 110 -9.34 -23.28 15.94
C ASP A 110 -8.26 -23.79 14.95
N ILE A 111 -8.49 -23.62 13.65
CA ILE A 111 -7.53 -23.96 12.58
C ILE A 111 -7.35 -22.77 11.64
N PRO A 112 -6.21 -22.64 10.94
CA PRO A 112 -6.03 -21.57 9.96
C PRO A 112 -7.02 -21.70 8.79
N VAL A 113 -8.03 -20.84 8.77
CA VAL A 113 -9.03 -20.77 7.69
C VAL A 113 -8.62 -19.69 6.70
N LEU A 114 -8.76 -19.97 5.40
CA LEU A 114 -8.57 -18.97 4.35
C LEU A 114 -9.78 -18.03 4.32
N HIS A 115 -9.53 -16.75 4.56
CA HIS A 115 -10.47 -15.67 4.35
C HIS A 115 -10.16 -15.01 3.02
N SER A 116 -11.14 -14.95 2.12
CA SER A 116 -11.04 -14.31 0.81
C SER A 116 -12.15 -13.28 0.64
N ASN A 117 -12.05 -12.44 -0.39
CA ASN A 117 -13.02 -11.38 -0.71
C ASN A 117 -13.09 -10.26 0.35
N PHE A 118 -12.10 -10.17 1.23
CA PHE A 118 -11.88 -8.96 2.02
C PHE A 118 -11.32 -7.90 1.09
N TYR A 119 -11.69 -6.64 1.31
CA TYR A 119 -11.18 -5.57 0.48
C TYR A 119 -11.02 -4.26 1.23
N VAL A 120 -10.16 -3.40 0.70
CA VAL A 120 -10.06 -1.99 1.06
C VAL A 120 -10.24 -1.20 -0.23
N ASP A 121 -11.15 -0.24 -0.21
CA ASP A 121 -11.41 0.65 -1.35
C ASP A 121 -10.67 1.96 -1.13
N LEU A 122 -9.89 2.38 -2.12
CA LEU A 122 -9.24 3.68 -2.16
C LEU A 122 -9.85 4.50 -3.29
N VAL A 123 -10.58 5.55 -2.92
CA VAL A 123 -11.09 6.54 -3.88
C VAL A 123 -9.92 7.41 -4.31
N ILE A 124 -9.65 7.48 -5.62
CA ILE A 124 -8.52 8.20 -6.20
C ILE A 124 -8.73 9.71 -6.01
N PRO A 125 -7.90 10.39 -5.20
CA PRO A 125 -7.95 11.83 -5.05
C PRO A 125 -7.35 12.54 -6.27
N SER A 126 -7.47 13.86 -6.34
CA SER A 126 -6.79 14.65 -7.36
C SER A 126 -5.26 14.70 -7.17
N GLY A 127 -4.54 14.98 -8.26
CA GLY A 127 -3.09 15.08 -8.29
C GLY A 127 -2.42 13.81 -8.82
N ARG A 128 -1.10 13.90 -9.06
CA ARG A 128 -0.24 12.81 -9.56
C ARG A 128 -0.53 12.38 -11.01
N GLU A 129 -1.28 13.18 -11.77
CA GLU A 129 -1.57 12.92 -13.17
C GLU A 129 -0.27 12.68 -13.97
N GLY A 130 -0.28 11.64 -14.80
CA GLY A 130 0.87 11.17 -15.58
C GLY A 130 1.88 10.31 -14.80
N GLN A 131 1.67 10.03 -13.51
CA GLN A 131 2.55 9.18 -12.71
C GLN A 131 2.00 7.76 -12.59
N ASP A 132 2.90 6.77 -12.65
CA ASP A 132 2.60 5.39 -12.28
C ASP A 132 2.73 5.23 -10.76
N GLY A 133 1.75 4.59 -10.14
CA GLY A 133 1.71 4.29 -8.72
C GLY A 133 2.03 2.83 -8.42
N ALA A 134 2.85 2.61 -7.42
CA ALA A 134 2.97 1.32 -6.73
C ALA A 134 1.98 1.25 -5.57
N ALA A 135 1.70 0.05 -5.09
CA ALA A 135 0.74 -0.13 -4.01
C ALA A 135 1.08 -1.29 -3.07
N TYR A 136 0.61 -1.19 -1.84
CA TYR A 136 0.69 -2.28 -0.86
C TYR A 136 -0.52 -2.23 0.08
N CYS A 137 -0.74 -3.31 0.83
CA CYS A 137 -1.73 -3.33 1.91
C CYS A 137 -1.16 -3.99 3.16
N LYS A 138 -1.53 -3.47 4.32
CA LYS A 138 -1.05 -3.91 5.63
C LYS A 138 -2.15 -3.93 6.69
N LYS A 139 -1.91 -4.64 7.78
CA LYS A 139 -2.62 -4.46 9.05
C LYS A 139 -2.22 -3.13 9.68
N ASP A 140 -3.16 -2.47 10.34
CA ASP A 140 -2.90 -1.25 11.10
C ASP A 140 -2.32 -1.59 12.48
N GLN A 141 -1.01 -1.81 12.55
CA GLN A 141 -0.30 -2.18 13.77
C GLN A 141 1.15 -1.71 13.73
N PHE A 142 1.74 -1.44 14.89
CA PHE A 142 3.04 -0.77 14.99
C PHE A 142 4.21 -1.49 14.29
N PHE A 143 4.27 -2.83 14.40
CA PHE A 143 5.27 -3.67 13.73
C PHE A 143 4.63 -4.45 12.59
N ILE A 144 5.27 -4.47 11.43
CA ILE A 144 4.78 -5.17 10.25
C ILE A 144 5.77 -6.25 9.85
N GLU A 145 5.31 -7.50 9.67
CA GLU A 145 6.07 -8.54 8.98
C GLU A 145 5.48 -8.78 7.58
N GLU A 146 6.32 -8.75 6.54
CA GLU A 146 5.86 -9.05 5.17
C GLU A 146 5.39 -10.51 5.05
N GLY A 147 4.31 -10.74 4.30
CA GLY A 147 3.68 -12.05 4.13
C GLY A 147 2.78 -12.47 5.29
N LYS A 148 2.84 -11.78 6.44
CA LYS A 148 1.93 -11.99 7.58
C LYS A 148 1.03 -10.80 7.87
N ASP A 149 1.63 -9.61 7.92
CA ASP A 149 0.98 -8.36 8.31
C ASP A 149 0.93 -7.34 7.18
N SER A 150 1.73 -7.53 6.14
CA SER A 150 1.69 -6.73 4.91
C SER A 150 1.90 -7.60 3.69
N THR A 151 1.35 -7.16 2.56
CA THR A 151 1.79 -7.64 1.25
C THR A 151 3.20 -7.14 0.94
N PRO A 152 3.88 -7.74 -0.06
CA PRO A 152 4.95 -7.06 -0.77
C PRO A 152 4.50 -5.71 -1.33
N TYR A 153 5.47 -4.92 -1.78
CA TYR A 153 5.22 -3.67 -2.48
C TYR A 153 5.13 -3.96 -3.98
N TYR A 154 3.93 -3.75 -4.54
CA TYR A 154 3.67 -4.03 -5.94
C TYR A 154 3.93 -2.80 -6.79
N TYR A 155 4.88 -2.88 -7.72
CA TYR A 155 5.12 -1.82 -8.71
C TYR A 155 4.23 -1.99 -9.95
N ASP A 156 4.03 -0.90 -10.69
CA ASP A 156 3.19 -0.81 -11.90
C ASP A 156 1.71 -1.19 -11.65
N VAL A 157 1.13 -0.72 -10.53
CA VAL A 157 -0.27 -1.04 -10.15
C VAL A 157 -1.26 -0.18 -10.92
N GLY A 158 -1.03 1.13 -11.03
CA GLY A 158 -1.92 2.02 -11.78
C GLY A 158 -1.22 3.23 -12.38
N HIS A 159 -1.75 3.74 -13.48
CA HIS A 159 -1.33 4.96 -14.14
C HIS A 159 -2.38 6.04 -13.89
N VAL A 160 -1.99 7.15 -13.25
CA VAL A 160 -2.94 8.22 -12.93
C VAL A 160 -3.18 9.06 -14.19
N ILE A 161 -4.43 9.15 -14.61
CA ILE A 161 -4.85 9.91 -15.79
C ILE A 161 -5.68 11.14 -15.39
N GLU A 162 -5.72 12.13 -16.27
CA GLU A 162 -6.67 13.24 -16.13
C GLU A 162 -8.10 12.68 -16.16
N ALA A 163 -8.98 13.27 -15.34
CA ALA A 163 -10.39 12.91 -15.39
C ALA A 163 -10.97 13.26 -16.77
N GLU A 164 -11.53 12.26 -17.46
CA GLU A 164 -12.25 12.52 -18.70
C GLU A 164 -13.46 13.41 -18.41
N GLY A 165 -13.60 14.50 -19.18
CA GLY A 165 -14.79 15.34 -19.08
C GLY A 165 -16.04 14.57 -19.49
N GLU A 166 -17.15 14.80 -18.79
CA GLU A 166 -18.45 14.20 -19.14
C GLU A 166 -19.26 15.11 -20.08
N PHE A 167 -19.92 14.52 -21.08
CA PHE A 167 -20.95 15.23 -21.82
C PHE A 167 -22.19 15.40 -20.94
N THR A 168 -22.46 16.63 -20.51
CA THR A 168 -23.65 16.95 -19.70
C THR A 168 -24.89 17.20 -20.55
N GLU A 169 -24.70 17.65 -21.80
CA GLU A 169 -25.77 17.80 -22.80
C GLU A 169 -25.18 17.60 -24.21
N MET A 170 -25.85 16.79 -25.03
CA MET A 170 -25.55 16.68 -26.46
C MET A 170 -26.87 16.75 -27.23
N LYS A 171 -26.98 17.72 -28.16
CA LYS A 171 -28.15 17.83 -29.04
C LYS A 171 -27.76 18.23 -30.45
N ILE A 172 -28.44 17.65 -31.43
CA ILE A 172 -28.42 18.16 -32.79
C ILE A 172 -29.29 19.43 -32.81
N THR A 173 -28.70 20.57 -33.15
CA THR A 173 -29.41 21.86 -33.14
C THR A 173 -30.07 22.21 -34.47
N LYS A 174 -29.56 21.66 -35.59
CA LYS A 174 -30.14 21.80 -36.92
C LYS A 174 -29.65 20.70 -37.85
N PHE A 175 -30.43 20.42 -38.90
CA PHE A 175 -29.94 19.74 -40.10
C PHE A 175 -29.98 20.77 -41.24
N GLU A 176 -28.91 20.87 -42.02
CA GLU A 176 -28.86 21.72 -43.20
C GLU A 176 -28.25 20.98 -44.38
N LYS A 177 -28.82 21.19 -45.57
CA LYS A 177 -28.25 20.72 -46.84
C LYS A 177 -27.14 21.69 -47.24
N VAL A 178 -25.96 21.16 -47.54
CA VAL A 178 -24.82 21.92 -48.07
C VAL A 178 -24.61 21.51 -49.53
N GLU A 179 -24.48 22.47 -50.43
CA GLU A 179 -24.15 22.27 -51.86
C GLU A 179 -22.66 22.47 -52.12
#